data_AF-A0A3C0TQK8-F1
#
_entry.id   AF-A0A3C0TQK8-F1
#
_cell.length_a   1.000
_cell.length_b   1.000
_cell.length_c   1.000
_cell.angle_alpha   90.00
_cell.angle_beta   90.00
_cell.angle_gamma   90.00
#
_symmetry.space_group_name_H-M   'P 1'
#
loop_
_entity.id
_entity.type
_entity.pdbx_description
1 polymer ?
#
loop_
_entity_poly.entity_id
_entity_poly.type
_entity_poly.pdbx_seq_one_letter_code
_entity_poly.pdbx_strand_id
1 'polypeptide(L)'
;MDSKALWQRYKKYLNTNSSIGLSLDISRINFSDDYFEGMEPAMKRAFKAMDDLESGAIANPDEKRMVGHYWLRAPKLAPTPELRREIEETLTSIKTFASSVHSGKIKPQKSKRFTR
;
A
#
# COMPACT_ATOMS: atom_id res chain seq x y z
N MET A 1 -11.53 -16.17 -29.95
CA MET A 1 -11.04 -17.39 -29.26
C MET A 1 -12.23 -18.26 -28.93
N ASP A 2 -12.13 -19.57 -29.17
CA ASP A 2 -13.14 -20.51 -28.72
C ASP A 2 -13.09 -20.71 -27.18
N SER A 3 -14.08 -21.41 -26.63
CA SER A 3 -14.18 -21.69 -25.19
C SER A 3 -12.96 -22.44 -24.63
N LYS A 4 -12.32 -23.31 -25.43
CA LYS A 4 -11.14 -24.06 -25.00
C LYS A 4 -9.93 -23.13 -24.88
N ALA A 5 -9.71 -22.25 -25.84
CA ALA A 5 -8.64 -21.25 -25.82
C ALA A 5 -8.83 -20.25 -24.65
N LEU A 6 -10.06 -19.82 -24.39
CA LEU A 6 -10.38 -18.97 -23.24
C LEU A 6 -10.10 -19.66 -21.90
N TRP A 7 -10.42 -20.96 -21.78
CA TRP A 7 -10.08 -21.75 -20.60
C TRP A 7 -8.56 -21.86 -20.37
N GLN A 8 -7.78 -22.06 -21.44
CA GLN A 8 -6.31 -22.07 -21.31
C GLN A 8 -5.77 -20.70 -20.88
N ARG A 9 -6.29 -19.59 -21.43
CA ARG A 9 -5.92 -18.24 -20.98
C ARG A 9 -6.26 -18.00 -19.52
N TYR A 10 -7.43 -18.43 -19.06
CA TYR A 10 -7.81 -18.35 -17.66
C TYR A 10 -6.79 -19.04 -16.75
N LYS A 11 -6.45 -20.30 -17.03
CA LYS A 11 -5.45 -21.05 -16.25
C LYS A 11 -4.07 -20.40 -16.27
N LYS A 12 -3.69 -19.75 -17.38
CA LYS A 12 -2.39 -19.06 -17.52
C LYS A 12 -2.34 -17.74 -16.75
N TYR A 13 -3.44 -16.99 -16.73
CA TYR A 13 -3.47 -15.59 -16.30
C TYR A 13 -4.26 -15.33 -15.01
N LEU A 14 -4.91 -16.34 -14.44
CA LEU A 14 -5.39 -16.26 -13.07
C LEU A 14 -4.20 -16.28 -12.12
N ASN A 15 -4.00 -15.20 -11.39
CA ASN A 15 -3.06 -15.13 -10.28
C ASN A 15 -3.82 -15.15 -8.96
N THR A 16 -3.56 -16.15 -8.12
CA THR A 16 -4.10 -16.23 -6.77
C THR A 16 -2.97 -16.06 -5.75
N ASN A 17 -3.07 -15.02 -4.92
CA ASN A 17 -2.15 -14.79 -3.81
C ASN A 17 -2.88 -15.02 -2.48
N SER A 18 -2.77 -16.25 -1.97
CA SER A 18 -3.42 -16.67 -0.71
C SER A 18 -2.91 -15.91 0.51
N SER A 19 -1.64 -15.48 0.51
CA SER A 19 -1.03 -14.77 1.65
C SER A 19 -1.72 -13.44 1.99
N ILE A 20 -2.28 -12.78 0.96
CA ILE A 20 -3.03 -11.53 1.11
C ILE A 20 -4.52 -11.70 0.80
N GLY A 21 -4.98 -12.94 0.56
CA GLY A 21 -6.37 -13.23 0.23
C GLY A 21 -6.87 -12.58 -1.07
N LEU A 22 -5.98 -12.36 -2.05
CA LEU A 22 -6.31 -11.66 -3.31
C LEU A 22 -6.22 -12.60 -4.51
N SER A 23 -7.15 -12.47 -5.45
CA SER A 23 -7.08 -13.12 -6.76
C SER A 23 -7.31 -12.10 -7.87
N LEU A 24 -6.52 -12.17 -8.93
CA LEU A 24 -6.60 -11.31 -10.10
C LEU A 24 -6.65 -12.17 -11.37
N ASP A 25 -7.71 -12.02 -12.14
CA ASP A 25 -7.87 -12.66 -13.45
C ASP A 25 -7.80 -11.59 -14.56
N ILE A 26 -6.75 -11.65 -15.36
CA ILE A 26 -6.57 -10.78 -16.54
C ILE A 26 -6.84 -11.50 -17.87
N SER A 27 -7.33 -12.74 -17.83
CA SER A 27 -7.48 -13.59 -19.02
C SER A 27 -8.43 -13.02 -20.08
N ARG A 28 -9.35 -12.15 -19.65
CA ARG A 28 -10.35 -11.46 -20.49
C ARG A 28 -9.91 -10.10 -21.00
N ILE A 29 -8.73 -9.62 -20.61
CA ILE A 29 -8.13 -8.42 -21.19
C ILE A 29 -7.59 -8.79 -22.59
N ASN A 30 -7.89 -7.94 -23.57
CA ASN A 30 -7.45 -8.13 -24.94
C ASN A 30 -6.00 -7.61 -25.12
N PHE A 31 -5.04 -8.49 -24.90
CA PHE A 31 -3.61 -8.23 -25.17
C PHE A 31 -3.03 -9.36 -26.03
N SER A 32 -2.05 -9.00 -26.87
CA SER A 32 -1.33 -9.92 -27.74
C SER A 32 -0.41 -10.84 -26.94
N ASP A 33 0.03 -11.95 -27.55
CA ASP A 33 0.85 -12.95 -26.86
C ASP A 33 2.25 -12.42 -26.49
N ASP A 34 2.75 -11.42 -27.22
CA ASP A 34 4.02 -10.70 -27.01
C ASP A 34 3.90 -9.49 -26.06
N TYR A 35 2.70 -9.19 -25.54
CA TYR A 35 2.43 -7.99 -24.76
C TYR A 35 3.36 -7.84 -23.54
N PHE A 36 3.59 -8.91 -22.79
CA PHE A 36 4.42 -8.85 -21.58
C PHE A 36 5.90 -8.65 -21.90
N GLU A 37 6.39 -9.22 -23.00
CA GLU A 37 7.76 -9.02 -23.47
C GLU A 37 7.96 -7.55 -23.86
N GLY A 38 7.01 -6.98 -24.59
CA GLY A 38 7.02 -5.55 -24.94
C GLY A 38 6.91 -4.61 -23.74
N MET A 39 6.22 -5.03 -22.67
CA MET A 39 6.01 -4.21 -21.47
C MET A 39 7.11 -4.35 -20.41
N GLU A 40 7.94 -5.39 -20.48
CA GLU A 40 8.98 -5.66 -19.47
C GLU A 40 9.91 -4.46 -19.22
N PRO A 41 10.41 -3.73 -20.24
CA PRO A 41 11.25 -2.55 -20.01
C PRO A 41 10.52 -1.43 -19.24
N ALA A 42 9.22 -1.23 -19.49
CA ALA A 42 8.43 -0.24 -18.79
C ALA A 42 8.18 -0.65 -17.33
N MET A 43 7.92 -1.93 -17.08
CA MET A 43 7.79 -2.46 -15.72
C MET A 43 9.08 -2.31 -14.91
N LYS A 44 10.26 -2.57 -15.51
CA LYS A 44 11.55 -2.31 -14.86
C LYS A 44 11.73 -0.85 -14.46
N ARG A 45 11.34 0.10 -15.32
CA ARG A 45 11.35 1.53 -14.99
C ARG A 45 10.39 1.86 -13.85
N ALA A 46 9.20 1.28 -13.85
CA ALA A 46 8.22 1.47 -12.78
C ALA A 46 8.75 0.94 -11.44
N PHE A 47 9.37 -0.25 -11.40
CA PHE A 47 9.99 -0.77 -10.18
C PHE A 47 11.09 0.14 -9.65
N LYS A 48 12.00 0.59 -10.52
CA LYS A 48 13.05 1.54 -10.12
C LYS A 48 12.47 2.86 -9.57
N ALA A 49 11.42 3.37 -10.20
CA ALA A 49 10.74 4.59 -9.74
C ALA A 49 10.06 4.39 -8.39
N MET A 50 9.50 3.21 -8.11
CA MET A 50 8.96 2.85 -6.80
C MET A 50 10.06 2.77 -5.74
N ASP A 51 11.22 2.17 -6.05
CA ASP A 51 12.36 2.13 -5.12
C ASP A 51 12.86 3.55 -4.78
N ASP A 52 12.94 4.44 -5.78
CA ASP A 52 13.34 5.84 -5.59
C ASP A 52 12.30 6.61 -4.75
N LEU A 53 11.01 6.40 -5.02
CA LEU A 53 9.90 6.97 -4.25
C LEU A 53 9.97 6.54 -2.78
N GLU A 54 10.10 5.24 -2.54
CA GLU A 54 10.11 4.64 -1.20
C GLU A 54 11.34 5.06 -0.38
N SER A 55 12.48 5.26 -1.05
CA SER A 55 13.72 5.78 -0.45
C SER A 55 13.73 7.30 -0.24
N GLY A 56 12.62 8.00 -0.53
CA GLY A 56 12.46 9.42 -0.20
C GLY A 56 12.91 10.38 -1.30
N ALA A 57 12.91 9.97 -2.57
CA ALA A 57 13.07 10.91 -3.67
C ALA A 57 11.95 11.98 -3.67
N ILE A 58 12.26 13.17 -4.17
CA ILE A 58 11.26 14.21 -4.43
C ILE A 58 10.42 13.78 -5.63
N ALA A 59 9.26 13.19 -5.35
CA ALA A 59 8.32 12.74 -6.36
C ALA A 59 7.18 13.74 -6.63
N ASN A 60 7.00 14.72 -5.74
CA ASN A 60 6.14 15.87 -6.00
C ASN A 60 7.03 17.09 -6.29
N PRO A 61 7.38 17.33 -7.57
CA PRO A 61 8.33 18.38 -7.94
C PRO A 61 7.77 19.79 -7.73
N ASP A 62 6.47 19.97 -7.92
CA ASP A 62 5.81 21.28 -7.80
C ASP A 62 5.89 21.82 -6.36
N GLU A 63 5.66 20.94 -5.38
CA GLU A 63 5.76 21.29 -3.96
C GLU A 63 7.15 21.02 -3.36
N LYS A 64 8.07 20.43 -4.13
CA LYS A 64 9.39 19.95 -3.66
C LYS A 64 9.28 19.01 -2.45
N ARG A 65 8.35 18.04 -2.53
CA ARG A 65 8.04 17.10 -1.43
C ARG A 65 8.30 15.65 -1.79
N MET A 66 8.64 14.87 -0.75
CA MET A 66 8.59 13.41 -0.77
C MET A 66 7.15 12.92 -0.68
N VAL A 67 6.90 11.67 -1.09
CA VAL A 67 5.57 11.03 -1.03
C VAL A 67 5.66 9.78 -0.15
N GLY A 68 5.36 9.94 1.14
CA GLY A 68 5.73 9.00 2.19
C GLY A 68 4.60 8.19 2.84
N HIS A 69 3.40 8.11 2.26
CA HIS A 69 2.26 7.45 2.93
C HIS A 69 2.49 5.96 3.22
N TYR A 70 3.38 5.30 2.48
CA TYR A 70 3.78 3.92 2.75
C TYR A 70 4.55 3.77 4.08
N TRP A 71 5.34 4.77 4.46
CA TRP A 71 6.06 4.78 5.74
C TRP A 71 5.10 4.78 6.93
N LEU A 72 3.90 5.38 6.78
CA LEU A 72 2.88 5.36 7.83
C LEU A 72 2.38 3.94 8.17
N ARG A 73 2.49 3.00 7.21
CA ARG A 73 2.16 1.58 7.39
C ARG A 73 3.38 0.74 7.75
N ALA A 74 4.56 1.14 7.28
CA ALA A 74 5.83 0.45 7.54
C ALA A 74 6.94 1.46 7.91
N PRO A 75 6.97 1.98 9.15
CA PRO A 75 7.85 3.09 9.54
C PRO A 75 9.35 2.82 9.37
N LYS A 76 9.74 1.53 9.41
CA LYS A 76 11.11 1.07 9.15
C LYS A 76 11.65 1.41 7.75
N LEU A 77 10.78 1.74 6.80
CA LEU A 77 11.14 2.14 5.44
C LEU A 77 11.32 3.66 5.29
N ALA A 78 11.04 4.45 6.33
CA ALA A 78 11.23 5.89 6.26
C ALA A 78 12.71 6.22 5.99
N PRO A 79 13.00 7.24 5.16
CA PRO A 79 14.35 7.50 4.67
C PRO A 79 15.29 8.06 5.73
N THR A 80 14.75 8.60 6.84
CA THR A 80 15.54 9.09 7.96
C THR A 80 15.07 8.52 9.30
N PRO A 81 15.99 8.34 10.28
CA PRO A 81 15.63 7.92 11.63
C PRO A 81 14.63 8.85 12.31
N GLU A 82 14.69 10.15 12.02
CA GLU A 82 13.81 11.16 12.60
C GLU A 82 12.37 10.96 12.13
N LEU A 83 12.17 10.79 10.81
CA LEU A 83 10.84 10.53 10.24
C LEU A 83 10.27 9.22 10.77
N ARG A 84 11.10 8.17 10.85
CA ARG A 84 10.68 6.90 11.45
C ARG A 84 10.19 7.11 12.88
N ARG A 85 10.98 7.80 13.71
CA ARG A 85 10.67 8.07 15.11
C ARG A 85 9.37 8.86 15.25
N GLU A 86 9.20 9.91 14.45
CA GLU A 86 7.97 10.72 14.46
C GLU A 86 6.73 9.89 14.14
N ILE A 87 6.80 9.01 13.16
CA ILE A 87 5.69 8.11 12.80
C ILE A 87 5.41 7.13 13.95
N GLU A 88 6.44 6.47 14.50
CA GLU A 88 6.29 5.48 15.58
C GLU A 88 5.73 6.11 16.87
N GLU A 89 6.22 7.29 17.26
CA GLU A 89 5.75 8.04 18.44
C GLU A 89 4.32 8.55 18.26
N THR A 90 3.99 9.04 17.06
CA THR A 90 2.63 9.50 16.74
C THR A 90 1.64 8.34 16.82
N LEU A 91 1.97 7.19 16.23
CA LEU A 91 1.13 5.98 16.32
C LEU A 91 0.96 5.52 17.77
N THR A 92 2.02 5.57 18.58
CA THR A 92 1.98 5.22 20.00
C THR A 92 1.08 6.18 20.78
N SER A 93 1.18 7.48 20.52
CA SER A 93 0.34 8.51 21.13
C SER A 93 -1.14 8.32 20.78
N ILE A 94 -1.46 8.09 19.51
CA ILE A 94 -2.84 7.84 19.05
C ILE A 94 -3.42 6.60 19.73
N LYS A 95 -2.69 5.48 19.76
CA LYS A 95 -3.15 4.24 20.40
C LYS A 95 -3.35 4.40 21.90
N THR A 96 -2.46 5.13 22.56
CA THR A 96 -2.54 5.41 24.01
C THR A 96 -3.75 6.27 24.34
N PHE A 97 -3.98 7.31 23.56
CA PHE A 97 -5.15 8.17 23.70
C PHE A 97 -6.45 7.40 23.46
N ALA A 98 -6.54 6.65 22.35
CA ALA A 98 -7.70 5.84 22.03
C ALA A 98 -8.00 4.80 23.13
N SER A 99 -6.98 4.11 23.65
CA SER A 99 -7.14 3.18 24.77
C SER A 99 -7.63 3.89 26.04
N SER A 100 -7.13 5.09 26.32
CA SER A 100 -7.57 5.90 27.46
C SER A 100 -9.03 6.35 27.33
N VAL A 101 -9.49 6.64 26.11
CA VAL A 101 -10.90 6.93 25.81
C VAL A 101 -11.77 5.68 25.98
N HIS A 102 -11.38 4.55 25.39
CA HIS A 102 -12.14 3.30 25.44
C HIS A 102 -12.27 2.75 26.87
N SER A 103 -11.22 2.88 27.68
CA SER A 103 -11.23 2.47 29.09
C SER A 103 -11.98 3.44 30.02
N GLY A 104 -12.35 4.63 29.55
CA GLY A 104 -12.97 5.68 30.37
C GLY A 104 -12.01 6.41 31.30
N LYS A 105 -10.68 6.20 31.17
CA LYS A 105 -9.66 7.02 31.84
C LYS A 105 -9.77 8.48 31.39
N ILE A 106 -9.92 8.69 30.08
CA ILE A 106 -10.35 9.96 29.49
C ILE A 106 -11.86 9.85 29.26
N LYS A 107 -12.61 10.79 29.81
CA LYS A 107 -14.08 10.76 29.83
C LYS A 107 -14.67 12.17 29.69
N PRO A 108 -15.92 12.30 29.24
CA PRO A 108 -16.62 13.58 29.24
C PRO A 108 -16.78 14.14 30.66
N GLN A 109 -16.85 15.47 30.78
CA GLN A 109 -17.01 16.12 32.10
C GLN A 109 -18.26 15.65 32.86
N LYS A 110 -19.34 15.31 32.15
CA LYS A 110 -20.66 14.96 32.72
C LYS A 110 -21.07 13.49 32.49
N SER A 111 -20.16 12.62 32.05
CA SER A 111 -20.52 11.22 31.74
C SER A 111 -19.38 10.27 32.04
N LYS A 112 -19.72 8.99 32.30
CA LYS A 112 -18.71 7.98 32.68
C LYS A 112 -17.80 7.56 31.52
N ARG A 113 -18.27 7.64 30.26
CA ARG A 113 -17.52 7.28 29.05
C ARG A 113 -18.09 7.96 27.80
N PHE A 114 -17.28 8.04 26.75
CA PHE A 114 -17.76 8.34 25.39
C PHE A 114 -18.57 7.15 24.84
N THR A 115 -19.60 7.42 24.06
CA THR A 115 -20.49 6.39 23.46
C THR A 115 -20.79 6.62 21.99
N ARG A 116 -20.31 7.73 21.43
CA ARG A 116 -20.37 8.15 20.03
C ARG A 116 -19.10 8.93 19.73
#